data_AF-A0A397SZQ7-F1
#
_entry.id   AF-A0A397SZQ7-F1
#
_cell.length_a   1.000
_cell.length_b   1.000
_cell.length_c   1.000
_cell.angle_alpha   90.00
_cell.angle_beta   90.00
_cell.angle_gamma   90.00
#
_symmetry.space_group_name_H-M   'P 1'
#
loop_
_entity.id
_entity.type
_entity.pdbx_description
1 polymer ?
#
loop_
_entity_poly.entity_id
_entity_poly.type
_entity_poly.pdbx_seq_one_letter_code
_entity_poly.pdbx_strand_id
1 'polypeptide(L)'
;NNVTQKTIQNCWNKTGILPFYDNDDDVDEKESELNIDNDEIKDLLNHLPESDDVIEYFQIFDHEIPTEENLTEEEIINLVQGDKENQEAKDDNDDVKIPVVSVKKAVSGLETFINFFEQQNDIKYNNENLHIFRKYLQVVREKEFNSKKQSILDLYLNNCGIE
;
A
#
# COMPACT_ATOMS: atom_id res chain seq x y z
N ASN A 1 -7.36 -21.84 37.00
CA ASN A 1 -8.53 -20.94 37.00
C ASN A 1 -9.17 -20.99 35.63
N ASN A 2 -10.23 -21.79 35.46
CA ASN A 2 -10.92 -21.83 34.17
C ASN A 2 -11.99 -20.74 34.15
N VAL A 3 -11.82 -19.82 33.22
CA VAL A 3 -12.83 -18.83 32.88
C VAL A 3 -13.86 -19.54 32.00
N THR A 4 -15.14 -19.48 32.38
CA THR A 4 -16.22 -20.08 31.60
C THR A 4 -16.57 -19.18 30.41
N GLN A 5 -17.07 -19.74 29.31
CA GLN A 5 -17.53 -18.95 28.14
C GLN A 5 -18.52 -17.85 28.55
N LYS A 6 -19.41 -18.16 29.50
CA LYS A 6 -20.35 -17.19 30.09
C LYS A 6 -19.64 -16.00 30.74
N THR A 7 -18.50 -16.22 31.38
CA THR A 7 -17.69 -15.15 31.97
C THR A 7 -17.08 -14.27 30.88
N ILE A 8 -16.57 -14.86 29.79
CA ILE A 8 -16.00 -14.13 28.65
C ILE A 8 -17.06 -13.26 27.98
N GLN A 9 -18.22 -13.84 27.67
CA GLN A 9 -19.33 -13.13 27.03
C GLN A 9 -19.85 -11.96 27.89
N ASN A 10 -19.96 -12.17 29.21
CA ASN A 10 -20.33 -11.09 30.13
C ASN A 10 -19.29 -9.97 30.18
N CYS A 11 -18.00 -10.29 30.10
CA CYS A 11 -16.95 -9.29 30.03
C CYS A 11 -17.06 -8.46 28.74
N TRP A 12 -17.27 -9.10 27.59
CA TRP A 12 -17.42 -8.40 26.30
C TRP A 12 -18.68 -7.54 26.21
N ASN A 13 -19.79 -8.00 26.78
CA ASN A 13 -21.02 -7.19 26.91
C ASN A 13 -20.78 -5.96 27.80
N LYS A 14 -20.08 -6.13 28.93
CA LYS A 14 -19.81 -5.03 29.87
C LYS A 14 -18.86 -3.97 29.30
N THR A 15 -17.93 -4.38 28.43
CA THR A 15 -17.02 -3.46 27.75
C THR A 15 -17.62 -2.85 26.47
N GLY A 16 -18.83 -3.26 26.06
CA GLY A 16 -19.47 -2.79 24.83
C GLY A 16 -18.76 -3.26 23.56
N ILE A 17 -17.99 -4.35 23.63
CA ILE A 17 -17.34 -4.96 22.47
C ILE A 17 -18.39 -5.66 21.60
N LEU A 18 -19.41 -6.25 22.24
CA LEU A 18 -20.53 -6.84 21.54
C LEU A 18 -21.66 -5.81 21.37
N PRO A 19 -22.24 -5.70 20.16
CA PRO A 19 -23.44 -4.88 19.92
C PRO A 19 -24.61 -5.39 20.77
N PHE A 20 -25.36 -4.45 21.37
CA PHE A 20 -26.50 -4.76 22.22
C PHE A 20 -27.69 -5.13 21.34
N TYR A 21 -27.89 -6.43 21.08
CA TYR A 21 -29.10 -6.92 20.43
C TYR A 21 -30.10 -7.35 21.51
N ASP A 22 -31.21 -6.62 21.60
CA ASP A 22 -32.36 -7.02 22.40
C ASP A 22 -33.18 -8.07 21.63
N ASN A 23 -33.35 -9.23 22.28
CA ASN A 23 -34.27 -10.34 22.03
C ASN A 23 -33.75 -11.54 21.22
N ASP A 24 -33.71 -12.68 21.93
CA ASP A 24 -34.30 -13.99 21.58
C ASP A 24 -34.39 -14.36 20.09
N ASP A 25 -33.25 -14.59 19.46
CA ASP A 25 -33.18 -15.56 18.38
C ASP A 25 -31.90 -16.39 18.54
N ASP A 26 -32.05 -17.71 18.53
CA ASP A 26 -30.99 -18.71 18.39
C ASP A 26 -30.29 -18.45 17.04
N VAL A 27 -29.31 -17.55 17.03
CA VAL A 27 -28.48 -17.30 15.86
C VAL A 27 -27.29 -18.25 15.92
N ASP A 28 -27.40 -19.29 15.09
CA ASP A 28 -26.36 -20.24 14.71
C ASP A 28 -25.00 -19.54 14.57
N GLU A 29 -24.01 -20.07 15.28
CA GLU A 29 -22.65 -19.55 15.44
C GLU A 29 -21.88 -19.77 14.12
N LYS A 30 -22.20 -18.98 13.09
CA LYS A 30 -21.39 -18.92 11.88
C LYS A 30 -20.48 -17.72 11.93
N GLU A 31 -19.21 -18.00 12.26
CA GLU A 31 -18.08 -17.14 11.94
C GLU A 31 -18.27 -16.64 10.51
N SER A 32 -18.61 -15.36 10.37
CA SER A 32 -18.64 -14.68 9.08
C SER A 32 -17.19 -14.42 8.68
N GLU A 33 -16.48 -15.47 8.28
CA GLU A 33 -15.46 -15.32 7.26
C GLU A 33 -16.16 -14.63 6.09
N LEU A 34 -15.68 -13.45 5.70
CA LEU A 34 -16.11 -12.79 4.46
C LEU A 34 -15.65 -13.68 3.29
N ASN A 35 -16.39 -14.77 3.04
CA ASN A 35 -16.41 -15.48 1.76
C ASN A 35 -17.10 -14.53 0.79
N ILE A 36 -16.35 -13.53 0.34
CA ILE A 36 -16.75 -12.72 -0.80
C ILE A 36 -16.73 -13.68 -1.99
N ASP A 37 -17.90 -14.20 -2.34
CA ASP A 37 -18.06 -15.08 -3.48
C ASP A 37 -17.65 -14.30 -4.74
N ASN A 38 -16.90 -14.95 -5.63
CA ASN A 38 -16.43 -14.33 -6.87
C ASN A 38 -17.59 -13.81 -7.75
N ASP A 39 -18.79 -14.29 -7.51
CA ASP A 39 -20.01 -13.85 -8.18
C ASP A 39 -20.55 -12.52 -7.60
N GLU A 40 -20.35 -12.24 -6.31
CA GLU A 40 -20.68 -10.94 -5.69
C GLU A 40 -19.74 -9.84 -6.21
N ILE A 41 -18.45 -10.16 -6.38
CA ILE A 41 -17.48 -9.23 -7.01
C ILE A 41 -17.88 -8.92 -8.46
N LYS A 42 -18.28 -9.94 -9.23
CA LYS A 42 -18.74 -9.74 -10.61
C LYS A 42 -19.99 -8.88 -10.67
N ASP A 43 -20.95 -9.11 -9.77
CA ASP A 43 -22.15 -8.28 -9.70
C ASP A 43 -21.80 -6.83 -9.39
N LEU A 44 -20.94 -6.57 -8.40
CA LEU A 44 -20.47 -5.22 -8.11
C LEU A 44 -19.77 -4.58 -9.31
N LEU A 45 -18.97 -5.35 -10.06
CA LEU A 45 -18.29 -4.87 -11.27
C LEU A 45 -19.29 -4.50 -12.37
N ASN A 46 -20.35 -5.30 -12.55
CA ASN A 46 -21.40 -5.08 -13.55
C ASN A 46 -22.30 -3.88 -13.21
N HIS A 47 -22.35 -3.46 -11.94
CA HIS A 47 -23.13 -2.29 -11.49
C HIS A 47 -22.30 -1.00 -11.43
N LEU A 48 -21.02 -1.04 -11.79
CA LEU A 48 -20.23 0.18 -11.93
C LEU A 48 -20.81 1.04 -13.04
N PRO A 49 -20.89 2.37 -12.85
CA PRO A 49 -21.35 3.26 -13.90
C PRO A 49 -20.39 3.17 -15.10
N GLU A 50 -20.94 2.95 -16.29
CA GLU A 50 -20.22 3.11 -17.57
C GLU A 50 -20.00 4.61 -17.86
N SER A 51 -19.25 5.28 -17.00
CA SER A 51 -18.73 6.61 -17.26
C SER A 51 -17.34 6.51 -17.88
N ASP A 52 -17.05 7.39 -18.83
CA ASP A 52 -15.74 7.47 -19.49
C ASP A 52 -14.58 7.48 -18.48
N ASP A 53 -14.73 8.19 -17.36
CA ASP A 53 -13.73 8.27 -16.29
C ASP A 53 -13.40 6.91 -15.63
N VAL A 54 -14.39 6.04 -15.47
CA VAL A 54 -14.22 4.71 -14.84
C VAL A 54 -13.59 3.74 -15.83
N ILE A 55 -13.99 3.83 -17.10
CA ILE A 55 -13.43 3.03 -18.19
C ILE A 55 -11.96 3.41 -18.42
N GLU A 56 -11.64 4.71 -18.46
CA GLU A 56 -10.28 5.21 -18.56
C GLU A 56 -9.44 4.74 -17.37
N TYR A 57 -9.98 4.78 -16.14
CA TYR A 57 -9.31 4.26 -14.95
C TYR A 57 -8.92 2.78 -15.07
N PHE A 58 -9.78 1.93 -15.63
CA PHE A 58 -9.46 0.51 -15.80
C PHE A 58 -8.48 0.26 -16.95
N GLN A 59 -8.61 0.99 -18.07
CA GLN A 59 -7.68 0.89 -19.21
C GLN A 59 -6.24 1.23 -18.84
N ILE A 60 -6.03 2.10 -17.84
CA ILE A 60 -4.70 2.42 -17.29
C ILE A 60 -3.97 1.17 -16.76
N PHE A 61 -4.68 0.15 -16.28
CA PHE A 61 -4.07 -1.09 -15.76
C PHE A 61 -3.72 -2.10 -16.85
N ASP A 62 -4.47 -2.08 -17.95
CA ASP A 62 -4.31 -3.04 -19.06
C ASP A 62 -3.18 -2.64 -20.02
N HIS A 63 -2.68 -1.41 -19.94
CA HIS A 63 -1.54 -0.96 -20.72
C HIS A 63 -0.20 -1.42 -20.11
N GLU A 64 0.58 -2.19 -20.88
CA GLU A 64 1.95 -2.50 -20.55
C GLU A 64 2.77 -1.20 -20.45
N ILE A 65 3.53 -1.05 -19.36
CA ILE A 65 4.45 0.07 -19.22
C ILE A 65 5.54 -0.11 -20.28
N PRO A 66 5.74 0.86 -21.18
CA PRO A 66 6.85 0.80 -22.10
C PRO A 66 8.15 0.78 -21.28
N THR A 67 8.81 -0.37 -21.26
CA THR A 67 10.14 -0.48 -20.69
C THR A 67 11.11 0.24 -21.63
N GLU A 68 12.05 1.00 -21.06
CA GLU A 68 13.13 1.59 -21.84
C GLU A 68 13.85 0.50 -22.66
N GLU A 69 14.28 0.87 -23.87
CA GLU A 69 15.04 0.00 -24.75
C GLU A 69 16.31 -0.49 -24.03
N ASN A 70 16.65 -1.78 -24.18
CA ASN A 70 17.85 -2.32 -23.55
C ASN A 70 19.08 -1.56 -24.07
N LEU A 71 19.89 -1.04 -23.15
CA LEU A 71 21.14 -0.38 -23.50
C LEU A 71 22.03 -1.31 -24.34
N THR A 72 22.60 -0.75 -25.39
CA THR A 72 23.60 -1.45 -26.20
C THR A 72 24.93 -1.56 -25.47
N GLU A 73 25.77 -2.54 -25.85
CA GLU A 73 27.10 -2.70 -25.25
C GLU A 73 27.96 -1.43 -25.37
N GLU A 74 27.79 -0.68 -26.47
CA GLU A 74 28.50 0.57 -26.72
C GLU A 74 28.08 1.68 -25.74
N GLU A 75 26.79 1.80 -25.45
CA GLU A 75 26.26 2.76 -24.46
C GLU A 75 26.69 2.42 -23.04
N ILE A 76 26.71 1.12 -22.71
CA ILE A 76 27.21 0.63 -21.42
C ILE A 76 28.69 0.97 -21.24
N ILE A 77 29.51 0.74 -22.27
CA ILE A 77 30.95 1.07 -22.23
C ILE A 77 31.14 2.58 -22.06
N ASN A 78 30.39 3.40 -22.80
CA ASN A 78 30.50 4.86 -22.73
C ASN A 78 30.11 5.41 -21.35
N LEU A 79 29.08 4.86 -20.70
CA LEU A 79 28.72 5.20 -19.32
C LEU A 79 29.87 4.91 -18.34
N VAL A 80 30.45 3.71 -18.40
CA VAL A 80 31.55 3.29 -17.52
C VAL A 80 32.83 4.11 -17.76
N GLN A 81 33.05 4.58 -18.99
CA GLN A 81 34.27 5.28 -19.38
C GLN A 81 34.18 6.79 -19.14
N GLY A 82 33.00 7.40 -19.32
CA GLY A 82 32.74 8.80 -18.96
C GLY A 82 32.89 9.10 -17.46
N ASP A 83 32.62 8.11 -16.61
CA ASP A 83 32.84 8.21 -15.16
C ASP A 83 34.33 8.21 -14.78
N LYS A 84 35.21 7.60 -15.59
CA LYS A 84 36.65 7.54 -15.32
C LYS A 84 37.38 8.83 -15.71
N GLU A 85 36.92 9.52 -16.75
CA GLU A 85 37.58 10.74 -17.24
C GLU A 85 37.27 11.99 -16.38
N ASN A 86 36.26 11.94 -15.52
CA ASN A 86 35.89 13.02 -14.59
C ASN A 86 36.39 12.84 -13.15
N GLN A 87 37.22 11.84 -12.87
CA GLN A 87 37.85 11.65 -11.56
C GLN A 87 39.14 12.49 -11.42
N GLU A 88 38.99 13.81 -11.39
CA GLU A 88 39.92 14.62 -10.58
C GLU A 88 39.69 14.26 -9.12
N ALA A 89 40.75 13.80 -8.46
CA ALA A 89 40.75 13.31 -7.09
C ALA A 89 40.02 14.26 -6.13
N LYS A 90 38.76 13.96 -5.85
CA LYS A 90 38.09 14.41 -4.63
C LYS A 90 38.19 13.27 -3.64
N ASP A 91 38.92 13.56 -2.57
CA ASP A 91 38.90 12.82 -1.32
C ASP A 91 37.48 12.96 -0.73
N ASP A 92 36.53 12.26 -1.33
CA ASP A 92 35.17 12.15 -0.81
C ASP A 92 35.18 10.99 0.19
N ASN A 93 35.26 11.39 1.45
CA ASN A 93 34.94 10.55 2.60
C ASN A 93 33.44 10.21 2.55
N ASP A 94 33.07 9.34 1.62
CA ASP A 94 31.71 8.93 1.29
C ASP A 94 31.24 7.79 2.21
N ASP A 95 31.32 8.01 3.53
CA ASP A 95 30.46 7.28 4.49
C ASP A 95 29.33 8.19 4.97
N VAL A 96 28.78 9.00 4.05
CA VAL A 96 27.50 9.66 4.28
C VAL A 96 26.42 8.58 4.22
N LYS A 97 26.18 7.90 5.35
CA LYS A 97 25.04 7.02 5.55
C LYS A 97 23.76 7.78 5.19
N ILE A 98 23.22 7.52 4.00
CA ILE A 98 21.91 8.03 3.61
C ILE A 98 20.91 7.50 4.64
N PRO A 99 20.20 8.38 5.37
CA PRO A 99 19.28 7.92 6.39
C PRO A 99 18.15 7.13 5.75
N VAL A 100 17.90 5.92 6.25
CA VAL A 100 16.80 5.07 5.80
C VAL A 100 15.49 5.81 6.03
N VAL A 101 14.75 6.07 4.94
CA VAL A 101 13.46 6.74 4.98
C VAL A 101 12.40 5.75 5.48
N SER A 102 11.67 6.12 6.53
CA SER A 102 10.56 5.29 7.02
C SER A 102 9.43 5.23 5.98
N VAL A 103 8.67 4.13 5.95
CA VAL A 103 7.54 3.96 5.03
C VAL A 103 6.54 5.12 5.15
N LYS A 104 6.26 5.57 6.37
CA LYS A 104 5.40 6.74 6.62
C LYS A 104 5.92 8.02 5.97
N LYS A 105 7.24 8.27 6.09
CA LYS A 105 7.88 9.45 5.49
C LYS A 105 7.88 9.37 3.96
N ALA A 106 8.00 8.17 3.41
CA ALA A 106 7.88 7.93 1.98
C ALA A 106 6.46 8.22 1.47
N VAL A 107 5.41 7.75 2.15
CA VAL A 107 4.00 8.06 1.81
C VAL A 107 3.78 9.58 1.81
N SER A 108 4.11 10.26 2.92
CA SER A 108 3.88 11.71 3.05
C SER A 108 4.67 12.53 2.01
N GLY A 109 5.90 12.10 1.69
CA GLY A 109 6.72 12.78 0.70
C GLY A 109 6.14 12.64 -0.71
N LEU A 110 5.67 11.45 -1.06
CA LEU A 110 5.09 11.19 -2.38
C LEU A 110 3.73 11.87 -2.55
N GLU A 111 2.89 11.92 -1.52
CA GLU A 111 1.64 12.71 -1.51
C GLU A 111 1.92 14.20 -1.70
N THR A 112 2.92 14.73 -1.00
CA THR A 112 3.33 16.14 -1.15
C THR A 112 3.80 16.42 -2.57
N PHE A 113 4.59 15.53 -3.14
CA PHE A 113 5.09 15.66 -4.51
C PHE A 113 3.97 15.60 -5.56
N ILE A 114 3.04 14.64 -5.43
CA ILE A 114 1.87 14.52 -6.32
C ILE A 114 1.03 15.80 -6.26
N ASN A 115 0.73 16.30 -5.06
CA ASN A 115 -0.02 17.56 -4.90
C ASN A 115 0.70 18.75 -5.54
N PHE A 116 2.02 18.84 -5.37
CA PHE A 116 2.82 19.87 -6.02
C PHE A 116 2.76 19.74 -7.55
N PHE A 117 2.89 18.52 -8.07
CA PHE A 117 2.86 18.23 -9.51
C PHE A 117 1.52 18.62 -10.14
N GLU A 118 0.40 18.29 -9.48
CA GLU A 118 -0.96 18.62 -9.93
C GLU A 118 -1.23 20.13 -9.98
N GLN A 119 -0.52 20.93 -9.17
CA GLN A 119 -0.65 22.39 -9.14
C GLN A 119 0.14 23.09 -10.26
N GLN A 120 0.96 22.36 -11.02
CA GLN A 120 1.75 22.95 -12.09
C GLN A 120 0.92 23.12 -13.36
N ASN A 121 0.93 24.33 -13.92
CA ASN A 121 0.27 24.65 -15.20
C ASN A 121 1.25 24.61 -16.40
N ASP A 122 2.46 24.09 -16.20
CA ASP A 122 3.48 24.02 -17.25
C ASP A 122 3.34 22.70 -18.03
N ILE A 123 3.37 22.78 -19.37
CA ILE A 123 3.27 21.67 -20.32
C ILE A 123 4.34 20.59 -20.05
N LYS A 124 5.46 20.95 -19.41
CA LYS A 124 6.50 20.00 -18.99
C LYS A 124 6.04 19.00 -17.93
N TYR A 125 4.99 19.31 -17.18
CA TYR A 125 4.38 18.41 -16.21
C TYR A 125 3.33 17.58 -16.92
N ASN A 126 3.79 16.50 -17.56
CA ASN A 126 2.93 15.57 -18.28
C ASN A 126 2.08 14.75 -17.28
N ASN A 127 0.77 14.65 -17.53
CA ASN A 127 -0.15 13.78 -16.79
C ASN A 127 0.25 12.30 -16.88
N GLU A 128 0.94 11.87 -17.92
CA GLU A 128 1.49 10.51 -17.99
C GLU A 128 2.52 10.27 -16.87
N ASN A 129 3.34 11.24 -16.47
CA ASN A 129 4.25 11.02 -15.35
C ASN A 129 3.48 10.94 -14.01
N LEU A 130 2.34 11.63 -13.91
CA LEU A 130 1.52 11.64 -12.71
C LEU A 130 0.95 10.26 -12.37
N HIS A 131 0.55 9.46 -13.37
CA HIS A 131 0.03 8.12 -13.12
C HIS A 131 1.08 7.21 -12.47
N ILE A 132 2.35 7.35 -12.86
CA ILE A 132 3.47 6.57 -12.30
C ILE A 132 3.61 6.86 -10.81
N PHE A 133 3.56 8.13 -10.42
CA PHE A 133 3.65 8.52 -9.00
C PHE A 133 2.46 8.00 -8.18
N ARG A 134 1.24 8.03 -8.74
CA ARG A 134 0.05 7.46 -8.09
C ARG A 134 0.16 5.94 -7.90
N LYS A 135 0.70 5.22 -8.88
CA LYS A 135 0.99 3.78 -8.76
C LYS A 135 1.96 3.49 -7.62
N TYR A 136 3.06 4.24 -7.53
CA TYR A 136 4.02 4.08 -6.43
C TYR A 136 3.42 4.45 -5.07
N LEU A 137 2.53 5.44 -5.00
CA LEU A 137 1.81 5.76 -3.76
C LEU A 137 0.99 4.57 -3.27
N GLN A 138 0.33 3.85 -4.17
CA GLN A 138 -0.42 2.63 -3.83
C GLN A 138 0.49 1.53 -3.27
N VAL A 139 1.62 1.25 -3.94
CA VAL A 139 2.59 0.24 -3.48
C VAL A 139 3.13 0.56 -2.08
N VAL A 140 3.46 1.83 -1.83
CA VAL A 140 4.00 2.24 -0.52
C VAL A 140 2.91 2.19 0.57
N ARG A 141 1.66 2.54 0.25
CA ARG A 141 0.51 2.40 1.17
C ARG A 141 0.23 0.95 1.52
N GLU A 142 0.30 0.04 0.55
CA GLU A 142 0.16 -1.39 0.80
C GLU A 142 1.25 -1.89 1.74
N LYS A 143 2.49 -1.47 1.52
CA LYS A 143 3.62 -1.77 2.42
C LYS A 143 3.40 -1.20 3.83
N GLU A 144 2.86 0.01 3.94
CA GLU A 144 2.53 0.63 5.23
C GLU A 144 1.46 -0.17 5.98
N PHE A 145 0.42 -0.59 5.27
CA PHE A 145 -0.68 -1.38 5.82
C PHE A 145 -0.18 -2.75 6.29
N ASN A 146 0.60 -3.45 5.47
CA ASN A 146 1.15 -4.75 5.81
C ASN A 146 2.17 -4.68 6.97
N SER A 147 2.92 -3.59 7.09
CA SER A 147 3.81 -3.35 8.24
C SER A 147 3.03 -3.24 9.55
N LYS A 148 1.78 -2.76 9.54
CA LYS A 148 0.95 -2.66 10.75
C LYS A 148 0.34 -4.01 11.14
N LYS A 149 0.00 -4.86 10.18
CA LYS A 149 -0.61 -6.18 10.42
C LYS A 149 0.27 -7.11 11.27
N GLN A 150 1.57 -7.18 10.97
CA GLN A 150 2.51 -7.98 11.77
C GLN A 150 2.62 -7.45 13.20
N SER A 151 2.77 -6.13 13.36
CA SER A 151 2.85 -5.53 14.69
C SER A 151 1.59 -5.71 15.55
N ILE A 152 0.41 -5.80 14.94
CA ILE A 152 -0.83 -6.07 15.67
C ILE A 152 -0.82 -7.52 16.20
N LEU A 153 -0.55 -8.51 15.35
CA LEU A 153 -0.47 -9.92 15.78
C LEU A 153 0.61 -10.13 16.85
N ASP A 154 1.80 -9.54 16.66
CA ASP A 154 2.89 -9.61 17.63
C ASP A 154 2.50 -8.96 18.96
N LEU A 155 1.77 -7.84 18.95
CA LEU A 155 1.27 -7.20 20.16
C LEU A 155 0.23 -8.08 20.87
N TYR A 156 -0.66 -8.73 20.12
CA TYR A 156 -1.66 -9.64 20.68
C TYR A 156 -1.01 -10.90 21.30
N LEU A 157 -0.06 -11.52 20.61
CA LEU A 157 0.64 -12.71 21.09
C LEU A 157 1.48 -12.41 22.33
N ASN A 158 2.24 -11.30 22.32
CA ASN A 158 3.08 -10.92 23.46
C ASN A 158 2.26 -10.45 24.68
N ASN A 159 1.10 -9.83 24.49
CA ASN A 159 0.23 -9.42 25.59
C ASN A 159 -0.66 -10.55 26.13
N CYS A 160 -0.84 -11.65 25.41
CA CYS A 160 -1.58 -12.82 25.90
C CYS A 160 -0.73 -13.81 26.71
N GLY A 161 0.58 -13.61 26.83
CA GLY A 161 1.44 -14.44 27.69
C GLY A 161 1.39 -15.94 27.37
N ILE A 162 1.27 -16.28 26.09
CA ILE A 162 1.39 -17.67 25.64
C ILE A 162 2.86 -17.89 25.26
N GLU A 163 3.66 -18.31 26.22
CA GLU A 163 4.88 -19.10 25.98
C GLU A 163 4.53 -20.59 25.86
#